data_AF-A0A2E1LJC8-F1
#
_entry.id   AF-A0A2E1LJC8-F1
#
_cell.length_a   1.000
_cell.length_b   1.000
_cell.length_c   1.000
_cell.angle_alpha   90.00
_cell.angle_beta   90.00
_cell.angle_gamma   90.00
#
_symmetry.space_group_name_H-M   'P 1'
#
loop_
_entity.id
_entity.type
_entity.pdbx_description
1 polymer ?
#
loop_
_entity_poly.entity_id
_entity_poly.type
_entity_poly.pdbx_seq_one_letter_code
_entity_poly.pdbx_strand_id
1 'polypeptide(L)'
;MPLAPSYCHHHLRSDDFSTRFETALSNNVRRQTEKLLASLSDRTADLVDGLTAPFSEPVVRLGVTGLARAGKTVAITSLIQNLLHQGGMPLLSAMGGGRVMAVQLGEQPDLTQPRFAFEDHRDALLHKPPVWPESTASISQLRLSMRYRSGAWMRRALSPESVLHIDIVDYPGEWLLDLPLIDMDFQTWSAQVFSAAEQEPRLSLAKDWLEATSQTDHNAPFDERAAKRLHQTYADYLRQCRQFKRVKLSMLQPGALFDARRPRRLPCPHFCPTAAQTRPSAQAPQSGGGYGEAI
;
A
#
# COMPACT_ATOMS: atom_id res chain seq x y z
N MET A 1 35.74 -44.70 51.32
CA MET A 1 35.73 -43.36 51.94
C MET A 1 35.25 -42.35 50.90
N PRO A 2 34.40 -41.40 51.27
CA PRO A 2 33.39 -40.78 50.41
C PRO A 2 33.76 -39.37 49.93
N LEU A 3 32.99 -38.81 48.97
CA LEU A 3 32.36 -37.46 49.02
C LEU A 3 31.70 -37.10 47.67
N ALA A 4 30.40 -36.77 47.72
CA ALA A 4 29.70 -35.85 46.81
C ALA A 4 29.58 -34.46 47.53
N PRO A 5 28.88 -33.40 47.05
CA PRO A 5 28.25 -33.09 45.74
C PRO A 5 28.53 -31.62 45.25
N SER A 6 27.92 -31.17 44.12
CA SER A 6 27.14 -29.90 43.99
C SER A 6 27.25 -29.05 42.70
N TYR A 7 26.08 -28.92 42.05
CA TYR A 7 25.40 -27.73 41.47
C TYR A 7 25.64 -27.15 40.05
N CYS A 8 24.50 -27.13 39.34
CA CYS A 8 23.96 -26.11 38.44
C CYS A 8 24.48 -25.98 36.99
N HIS A 9 23.83 -26.71 36.07
CA HIS A 9 23.56 -26.19 34.72
C HIS A 9 22.09 -25.80 34.60
N HIS A 10 21.88 -24.51 34.32
CA HIS A 10 20.59 -23.85 34.13
C HIS A 10 19.89 -24.42 32.89
N HIS A 11 18.70 -24.95 33.11
CA HIS A 11 17.72 -25.27 32.07
C HIS A 11 17.11 -23.94 31.58
N LEU A 12 17.52 -23.44 30.41
CA LEU A 12 16.85 -22.33 29.73
C LEU A 12 15.63 -22.88 29.00
N ARG A 13 14.47 -22.73 29.67
CA ARG A 13 13.12 -23.02 29.18
C ARG A 13 12.77 -22.17 27.95
N SER A 14 12.05 -22.78 27.02
CA SER A 14 11.46 -22.21 25.79
C SER A 14 10.39 -21.11 26.00
N ASP A 15 10.24 -20.59 27.22
CA ASP A 15 9.15 -19.66 27.59
C ASP A 15 9.53 -18.17 27.43
N ASP A 16 10.79 -17.88 27.08
CA ASP A 16 11.32 -16.50 27.04
C ASP A 16 11.08 -15.81 25.68
N PHE A 17 10.80 -16.55 24.59
CA PHE A 17 10.60 -15.95 23.26
C PHE A 17 9.17 -15.41 23.05
N SER A 18 8.14 -16.15 23.48
CA SER A 18 6.73 -15.73 23.35
C SER A 18 6.46 -14.43 24.13
N THR A 19 6.97 -14.37 25.35
CA THR A 19 6.82 -13.21 26.25
C THR A 19 7.57 -11.98 25.73
N ARG A 20 8.77 -12.17 25.17
CA ARG A 20 9.54 -11.07 24.54
C ARG A 20 8.94 -10.58 23.23
N PHE A 21 8.32 -11.47 22.44
CA PHE A 21 7.64 -11.11 21.18
C PHE A 21 6.34 -10.32 21.42
N GLU A 22 5.51 -10.75 22.39
CA GLU A 22 4.34 -9.99 22.85
C GLU A 22 4.75 -8.59 23.35
N THR A 23 5.84 -8.51 24.11
CA THR A 23 6.32 -7.23 24.68
C THR A 23 6.94 -6.31 23.62
N ALA A 24 7.65 -6.85 22.63
CA ALA A 24 8.34 -6.08 21.59
C ALA A 24 7.40 -5.58 20.48
N LEU A 25 6.43 -6.40 20.04
CA LEU A 25 5.37 -5.96 19.13
C LEU A 25 4.44 -4.95 19.82
N SER A 26 4.13 -5.16 21.11
CA SER A 26 3.37 -4.21 21.93
C SER A 26 4.00 -2.82 21.85
N ASN A 27 5.28 -2.65 22.17
CA ASN A 27 5.78 -1.30 22.47
C ASN A 27 6.05 -0.42 21.24
N ASN A 28 6.50 -0.97 20.12
CA ASN A 28 6.80 -0.17 18.92
C ASN A 28 5.56 0.04 18.05
N VAL A 29 4.73 -1.00 17.85
CA VAL A 29 3.49 -0.86 17.07
C VAL A 29 2.51 0.04 17.80
N ARG A 30 2.38 -0.09 19.13
CA ARG A 30 1.56 0.79 19.96
C ARG A 30 1.98 2.26 19.80
N ARG A 31 3.28 2.61 19.96
CA ARG A 31 3.76 4.00 19.80
C ARG A 31 3.49 4.62 18.43
N GLN A 32 3.53 3.82 17.38
CA GLN A 32 3.34 4.29 16.01
C GLN A 32 1.85 4.43 15.65
N THR A 33 1.03 3.52 16.17
CA THR A 33 -0.44 3.59 16.07
C THR A 33 -1.01 4.72 16.95
N GLU A 34 -0.38 4.98 18.10
CA GLU A 34 -0.69 6.06 19.05
C GLU A 34 -0.63 7.45 18.39
N LYS A 35 0.42 7.73 17.60
CA LYS A 35 0.58 9.03 16.93
C LYS A 35 -0.42 9.24 15.79
N LEU A 36 -0.81 8.17 15.10
CA LEU A 36 -1.73 8.23 13.96
C LEU A 36 -3.20 8.30 14.41
N LEU A 37 -3.57 7.63 15.51
CA LEU A 37 -4.94 7.64 16.01
C LEU A 37 -5.28 8.91 16.81
N ALA A 38 -4.30 9.49 17.52
CA ALA A 38 -4.50 10.72 18.28
C ALA A 38 -4.80 11.95 17.41
N SER A 39 -4.35 11.98 16.15
CA SER A 39 -4.69 13.06 15.21
C SER A 39 -6.06 12.87 14.54
N LEU A 40 -6.61 11.64 14.58
CA LEU A 40 -7.83 11.27 13.87
C LEU A 40 -9.10 11.25 14.73
N SER A 41 -9.03 11.29 16.07
CA SER A 41 -10.21 10.97 16.90
C SER A 41 -11.18 12.12 17.19
N ASP A 42 -10.70 13.36 17.40
CA ASP A 42 -11.56 14.38 18.04
C ASP A 42 -12.00 15.51 17.10
N ARG A 43 -11.30 15.77 16.00
CA ARG A 43 -11.65 16.90 15.10
C ARG A 43 -12.44 16.47 13.87
N THR A 44 -12.23 15.27 13.37
CA THR A 44 -12.86 14.78 12.14
C THR A 44 -14.25 14.22 12.40
N ALA A 45 -14.46 13.52 13.52
CA ALA A 45 -15.78 12.98 13.88
C ALA A 45 -16.82 14.10 14.06
N ASP A 46 -16.48 15.16 14.79
CA ASP A 46 -17.39 16.28 15.05
C ASP A 46 -17.58 17.21 13.82
N LEU A 47 -16.57 17.35 12.94
CA LEU A 47 -16.68 18.18 11.74
C LEU A 47 -17.48 17.50 10.60
N VAL A 48 -17.37 16.17 10.46
CA VAL A 48 -18.12 15.43 9.43
C VAL A 48 -19.61 15.33 9.82
N ASP A 49 -19.91 15.30 11.12
CA ASP A 49 -21.28 15.22 11.68
C ASP A 49 -22.14 16.48 11.45
N GLY A 50 -21.53 17.62 11.09
CA GLY A 50 -22.24 18.89 10.86
C GLY A 50 -22.88 19.02 9.47
N LEU A 51 -22.57 18.11 8.53
CA LEU A 51 -22.88 18.29 7.11
C LEU A 51 -23.83 17.26 6.49
N THR A 52 -24.27 16.22 7.22
CA THR A 52 -25.15 15.18 6.66
C THR A 52 -26.34 14.82 7.56
N ALA A 53 -27.45 14.50 6.89
CA ALA A 53 -28.81 14.34 7.42
C ALA A 53 -28.93 13.44 8.68
N PRO A 54 -29.95 13.63 9.53
CA PRO A 54 -30.12 12.96 10.84
C PRO A 54 -30.39 11.44 10.80
N PHE A 55 -30.16 10.76 9.66
CA PHE A 55 -30.47 9.35 9.46
C PHE A 55 -29.34 8.51 8.83
N SER A 56 -28.15 9.08 8.57
CA SER A 56 -27.02 8.30 8.03
C SER A 56 -26.03 7.92 9.12
N GLU A 57 -25.69 6.65 9.20
CA GLU A 57 -24.57 6.18 10.03
C GLU A 57 -23.25 6.75 9.44
N PRO A 58 -22.39 7.42 10.25
CA PRO A 58 -21.15 8.00 9.76
C PRO A 58 -20.17 6.92 9.27
N VAL A 59 -19.43 7.26 8.21
CA VAL A 59 -18.38 6.40 7.63
C VAL A 59 -17.06 7.16 7.63
N VAL A 60 -16.03 6.57 8.22
CA VAL A 60 -14.64 7.06 8.16
C VAL A 60 -13.83 6.11 7.29
N ARG A 61 -13.17 6.63 6.25
CA ARG A 61 -12.26 5.85 5.40
C ARG A 61 -10.81 6.10 5.77
N LEU A 62 -10.12 5.05 6.21
CA LEU A 62 -8.71 5.06 6.59
C LEU A 62 -7.89 4.41 5.48
N GLY A 63 -7.19 5.23 4.69
CA GLY A 63 -6.18 4.75 3.74
C GLY A 63 -4.88 4.42 4.46
N VAL A 64 -4.40 3.19 4.32
CA VAL A 64 -3.12 2.74 4.85
C VAL A 64 -2.16 2.48 3.69
N THR A 65 -0.98 3.09 3.75
CA THR A 65 0.02 3.04 2.67
C THR A 65 1.44 3.01 3.23
N GLY A 66 2.42 2.74 2.36
CA GLY A 66 3.82 2.51 2.69
C GLY A 66 4.46 1.48 1.75
N LEU A 67 5.79 1.52 1.60
CA LEU A 67 6.54 0.64 0.70
C LEU A 67 6.31 -0.86 1.02
N ALA A 68 6.51 -1.75 0.04
CA ALA A 68 6.46 -3.19 0.28
C ALA A 68 7.36 -3.60 1.45
N ARG A 69 6.85 -4.55 2.24
CA ARG A 69 7.52 -5.07 3.46
C ARG A 69 7.74 -4.04 4.57
N ALA A 70 7.06 -2.88 4.54
CA ALA A 70 7.07 -1.93 5.66
C ALA A 70 6.26 -2.43 6.89
N GLY A 71 5.58 -3.57 6.79
CA GLY A 71 4.78 -4.14 7.87
C GLY A 71 3.31 -3.68 7.91
N LYS A 72 2.80 -3.09 6.82
CA LYS A 72 1.40 -2.61 6.72
C LYS A 72 0.38 -3.68 7.10
N THR A 73 0.49 -4.86 6.51
CA THR A 73 -0.41 -6.00 6.74
C THR A 73 -0.46 -6.38 8.22
N VAL A 74 0.69 -6.43 8.89
CA VAL A 74 0.79 -6.74 10.33
C VAL A 74 0.19 -5.63 11.18
N ALA A 75 0.46 -4.37 10.83
CA ALA A 75 -0.07 -3.20 11.54
C ALA A 75 -1.60 -3.12 11.44
N ILE A 76 -2.15 -3.30 10.24
CA ILE A 76 -3.60 -3.35 9.99
C ILE A 76 -4.23 -4.54 10.73
N THR A 77 -3.64 -5.73 10.65
CA THR A 77 -4.15 -6.92 11.34
C THR A 77 -4.18 -6.70 12.86
N SER A 78 -3.11 -6.14 13.42
CA SER A 78 -3.03 -5.83 14.86
C SER A 78 -4.05 -4.76 15.28
N LEU A 79 -4.26 -3.74 14.43
CA LEU A 79 -5.27 -2.71 14.66
C LEU A 79 -6.68 -3.31 14.69
N ILE A 80 -7.04 -4.09 13.67
CA ILE A 80 -8.35 -4.75 13.56
C ILE A 80 -8.56 -5.69 14.76
N GLN A 81 -7.57 -6.53 15.09
CA GLN A 81 -7.63 -7.47 16.21
C GLN A 81 -7.91 -6.73 17.53
N ASN A 82 -7.15 -5.66 17.81
CA ASN A 82 -7.36 -4.91 19.06
C ASN A 82 -8.71 -4.18 19.09
N LEU A 83 -9.21 -3.67 17.96
CA LEU A 83 -10.53 -3.05 17.87
C LEU A 83 -11.66 -4.07 18.13
N LEU A 84 -11.59 -5.25 17.51
CA LEU A 84 -12.59 -6.31 17.68
C LEU A 84 -12.66 -6.82 19.13
N HIS A 85 -11.51 -6.95 19.79
CA HIS A 85 -11.45 -7.43 21.17
C HIS A 85 -11.54 -6.30 22.22
N GLN A 86 -11.72 -5.05 21.78
CA GLN A 86 -11.73 -3.86 22.64
C GLN A 86 -10.51 -3.82 23.59
N GLY A 87 -9.39 -4.35 23.11
CA GLY A 87 -8.21 -4.61 23.92
C GLY A 87 -7.39 -3.34 24.13
N GLY A 88 -7.33 -2.86 25.37
CA GLY A 88 -6.22 -2.03 25.88
C GLY A 88 -5.87 -0.79 25.06
N MET A 89 -6.87 -0.09 24.50
CA MET A 89 -6.67 1.18 23.78
C MET A 89 -7.15 2.39 24.61
N PRO A 90 -6.49 2.72 25.75
CA PRO A 90 -6.91 3.81 26.63
C PRO A 90 -6.82 5.19 25.97
N LEU A 91 -5.99 5.33 24.93
CA LEU A 91 -5.80 6.57 24.19
C LEU A 91 -6.88 6.84 23.14
N LEU A 92 -7.65 5.82 22.75
CA LEU A 92 -8.88 6.08 22.02
C LEU A 92 -9.93 6.48 23.06
N SER A 93 -10.21 7.78 23.14
CA SER A 93 -11.08 8.39 24.17
C SER A 93 -12.44 7.67 24.31
N ALA A 94 -12.97 7.11 23.22
CA ALA A 94 -14.18 6.30 23.24
C ALA A 94 -14.01 4.93 23.93
N MET A 95 -12.89 4.24 23.73
CA MET A 95 -12.60 2.97 24.39
C MET A 95 -12.08 3.17 25.81
N GLY A 96 -11.15 4.10 26.03
CA GLY A 96 -10.66 4.45 27.37
C GLY A 96 -11.76 4.99 28.30
N GLY A 97 -12.77 5.67 27.73
CA GLY A 97 -13.95 6.14 28.46
C GLY A 97 -15.09 5.12 28.56
N GLY A 98 -14.90 3.86 28.13
CA GLY A 98 -15.92 2.81 28.20
C GLY A 98 -17.19 3.09 27.38
N ARG A 99 -17.09 3.92 26.34
CA ARG A 99 -18.21 4.31 25.47
C ARG A 99 -18.42 3.36 24.30
N VAL A 100 -17.41 2.59 23.92
CA VAL A 100 -17.53 1.55 22.88
C VAL A 100 -18.24 0.34 23.46
N MET A 101 -19.31 -0.10 22.80
CA MET A 101 -20.14 -1.21 23.25
C MET A 101 -19.79 -2.49 22.50
N ALA A 102 -19.66 -2.40 21.17
CA ALA A 102 -19.35 -3.53 20.32
C ALA A 102 -18.56 -3.07 19.09
N VAL A 103 -17.66 -3.93 18.62
CA VAL A 103 -16.99 -3.79 17.32
C VAL A 103 -17.13 -5.11 16.60
N GLN A 104 -17.56 -5.06 15.34
CA GLN A 104 -17.71 -6.25 14.51
C GLN A 104 -17.23 -5.99 13.09
N LEU A 105 -16.87 -7.06 12.38
CA LEU A 105 -16.65 -7.00 10.94
C LEU A 105 -17.97 -6.65 10.25
N GLY A 106 -17.95 -5.62 9.40
CA GLY A 106 -19.09 -5.20 8.59
C GLY A 106 -19.04 -5.79 7.19
N GLU A 107 -20.14 -5.63 6.46
CA GLU A 107 -20.19 -5.94 5.03
C GLU A 107 -19.25 -5.03 4.24
N GLN A 108 -18.67 -5.56 3.16
CA GLN A 108 -17.82 -4.77 2.29
C GLN A 108 -18.65 -3.73 1.54
N PRO A 109 -18.23 -2.45 1.52
CA PRO A 109 -18.95 -1.42 0.80
C PRO A 109 -18.76 -1.48 -0.72
N ASP A 110 -17.65 -2.06 -1.18
CA ASP A 110 -17.31 -2.19 -2.61
C ASP A 110 -16.91 -3.64 -2.91
N LEU A 111 -17.80 -4.38 -3.57
CA LEU A 111 -17.59 -5.78 -3.94
C LEU A 111 -16.66 -5.94 -5.15
N THR A 112 -16.26 -4.85 -5.81
CA THR A 112 -15.29 -4.89 -6.91
C THR A 112 -13.85 -4.97 -6.41
N GLN A 113 -13.62 -4.62 -5.14
CA GLN A 113 -12.31 -4.69 -4.50
C GLN A 113 -12.14 -5.99 -3.71
N PRO A 114 -10.93 -6.57 -3.66
CA PRO A 114 -10.65 -7.70 -2.79
C PRO A 114 -10.84 -7.34 -1.31
N ARG A 115 -11.42 -8.27 -0.54
CA ARG A 115 -11.45 -8.17 0.92
C ARG A 115 -10.05 -8.26 1.49
N PHE A 116 -9.72 -7.45 2.49
CA PHE A 116 -8.54 -7.68 3.30
C PHE A 116 -8.70 -9.00 4.07
N ALA A 117 -7.74 -9.93 3.87
CA ALA A 117 -7.79 -11.28 4.42
C ALA A 117 -7.36 -11.31 5.90
N PHE A 118 -8.12 -10.60 6.74
CA PHE A 118 -7.81 -10.42 8.16
C PHE A 118 -7.63 -11.75 8.89
N GLU A 119 -8.53 -12.71 8.66
CA GLU A 119 -8.50 -14.01 9.33
C GLU A 119 -7.23 -14.79 8.99
N ASP A 120 -6.89 -14.88 7.69
CA ASP A 120 -5.67 -15.57 7.23
C ASP A 120 -4.40 -14.90 7.77
N HIS A 121 -4.36 -13.57 7.79
CA HIS A 121 -3.21 -12.82 8.31
C HIS A 121 -3.06 -12.98 9.82
N ARG A 122 -4.17 -12.97 10.56
CA ARG A 122 -4.18 -13.25 12.00
C ARG A 122 -3.69 -14.67 12.27
N ASP A 123 -4.20 -15.65 11.55
CA ASP A 123 -3.87 -17.06 11.78
C ASP A 123 -2.41 -17.37 11.41
N ALA A 124 -1.86 -16.72 10.37
CA ALA A 124 -0.44 -16.79 10.04
C ALA A 124 0.46 -16.28 11.19
N LEU A 125 0.06 -15.16 11.82
CA LEU A 125 0.79 -14.58 12.95
C LEU A 125 0.66 -15.42 14.23
N LEU A 126 -0.46 -16.13 14.40
CA LEU A 126 -0.70 -17.03 15.54
C LEU A 126 -0.18 -18.46 15.30
N HIS A 127 0.35 -18.77 14.11
CA HIS A 127 0.88 -20.08 13.77
C HIS A 127 2.10 -20.46 14.63
N LYS A 128 2.43 -21.76 14.67
CA LYS A 128 3.62 -22.29 15.37
C LYS A 128 4.48 -23.09 14.39
N PRO A 129 5.61 -22.57 13.89
CA PRO A 129 6.19 -21.24 14.19
C PRO A 129 5.40 -20.10 13.53
N PRO A 130 5.44 -18.86 14.08
CA PRO A 130 4.73 -17.74 13.48
C PRO A 130 5.30 -17.39 12.12
N VAL A 131 4.43 -17.10 11.15
CA VAL A 131 4.80 -16.76 9.78
C VAL A 131 4.35 -15.35 9.47
N TRP A 132 5.24 -14.56 8.86
CA TRP A 132 4.87 -13.23 8.37
C TRP A 132 3.89 -13.36 7.20
N PRO A 133 2.72 -12.72 7.25
CA PRO A 133 1.78 -12.73 6.14
C PRO A 133 2.40 -12.10 4.90
N GLU A 134 2.00 -12.59 3.73
CA GLU A 134 2.49 -12.06 2.46
C GLU A 134 2.15 -10.58 2.30
N SER A 135 3.07 -9.82 1.68
CA SER A 135 2.82 -8.40 1.39
C SER A 135 1.66 -8.29 0.40
N THR A 136 0.71 -7.43 0.72
CA THR A 136 -0.42 -7.08 -0.14
C THR A 136 0.11 -6.55 -1.48
N ALA A 137 -0.19 -7.25 -2.57
CA ALA A 137 0.25 -6.90 -3.93
C ALA A 137 -0.79 -6.07 -4.69
N SER A 138 -2.00 -5.95 -4.15
CA SER A 138 -3.15 -5.24 -4.71
C SER A 138 -3.86 -4.44 -3.61
N ILE A 139 -4.73 -3.51 -4.02
CA ILE A 139 -5.65 -2.84 -3.10
C ILE A 139 -6.51 -3.90 -2.40
N SER A 140 -6.77 -3.72 -1.11
CA SER A 140 -7.77 -4.50 -0.40
C SER A 140 -8.49 -3.67 0.65
N GLN A 141 -9.74 -4.03 0.95
CA GLN A 141 -10.59 -3.26 1.85
C GLN A 141 -11.28 -4.16 2.89
N LEU A 142 -11.52 -3.60 4.08
CA LEU A 142 -12.36 -4.22 5.10
C LEU A 142 -13.11 -3.13 5.89
N ARG A 143 -14.36 -3.43 6.25
CA ARG A 143 -15.19 -2.56 7.08
C ARG A 143 -15.28 -3.09 8.50
N LEU A 144 -15.12 -2.20 9.47
CA LEU A 144 -15.51 -2.42 10.86
C LEU A 144 -16.75 -1.58 11.17
N SER A 145 -17.68 -2.14 11.95
CA SER A 145 -18.83 -1.41 12.47
C SER A 145 -18.71 -1.34 13.99
N MET A 146 -18.63 -0.12 14.51
CA MET A 146 -18.42 0.18 15.92
C MET A 146 -19.69 0.80 16.50
N ARG A 147 -20.33 0.10 17.43
CA ARG A 147 -21.41 0.66 18.25
C ARG A 147 -20.82 1.37 19.44
N TYR A 148 -21.19 2.63 19.65
CA TYR A 148 -20.70 3.45 20.73
C TYR A 148 -21.78 4.37 21.30
N ARG A 149 -21.55 4.84 22.53
CA ARG A 149 -22.38 5.85 23.18
C ARG A 149 -21.85 7.24 22.84
N SER A 150 -22.70 8.07 22.24
CA SER A 150 -22.36 9.46 21.93
C SER A 150 -21.96 10.24 23.19
N GLY A 151 -20.93 11.08 23.07
CA GLY A 151 -20.47 11.98 24.14
C GLY A 151 -21.41 13.18 24.34
N ALA A 152 -22.17 13.55 23.31
CA ALA A 152 -23.09 14.69 23.35
C ALA A 152 -24.38 14.32 24.11
N TRP A 153 -24.64 15.05 25.20
CA TRP A 153 -25.80 14.85 26.07
C TRP A 153 -27.14 14.90 25.31
N MET A 154 -27.23 15.78 24.32
CA MET A 154 -28.43 16.02 23.53
C MET A 154 -28.74 14.87 22.56
N ARG A 155 -27.71 14.27 21.92
CA ARG A 155 -27.88 13.09 21.06
C ARG A 155 -28.16 11.83 21.89
N ARG A 156 -27.57 11.69 23.09
CA ARG A 156 -27.86 10.58 24.01
C ARG A 156 -29.33 10.48 24.41
N ALA A 157 -30.03 11.62 24.48
CA ALA A 157 -31.46 11.67 24.76
C ALA A 157 -32.34 11.22 23.57
N LEU A 158 -31.84 11.32 22.33
CA LEU A 158 -32.57 10.98 21.11
C LEU A 158 -32.25 9.56 20.60
N SER A 159 -30.97 9.19 20.60
CA SER A 159 -30.50 7.82 20.34
C SER A 159 -29.36 7.50 21.30
N PRO A 160 -29.55 6.56 22.24
CA PRO A 160 -28.51 6.22 23.22
C PRO A 160 -27.30 5.52 22.57
N GLU A 161 -27.49 4.94 21.38
CA GLU A 161 -26.48 4.23 20.62
C GLU A 161 -26.27 4.89 19.25
N SER A 162 -25.02 4.90 18.80
CA SER A 162 -24.61 5.35 17.48
C SER A 162 -23.69 4.31 16.86
N VAL A 163 -23.76 4.14 15.54
CA VAL A 163 -22.91 3.23 14.78
C VAL A 163 -21.93 4.06 13.96
N LEU A 164 -20.65 3.74 14.05
CA LEU A 164 -19.60 4.29 13.19
C LEU A 164 -19.03 3.17 12.32
N HIS A 165 -19.04 3.35 11.02
CA HIS A 165 -18.33 2.46 10.10
C HIS A 165 -16.91 2.98 9.85
N ILE A 166 -15.93 2.08 9.92
CA ILE A 166 -14.52 2.36 9.62
C ILE A 166 -14.12 1.48 8.43
N ASP A 167 -13.91 2.11 7.29
CA ASP A 167 -13.41 1.47 6.07
C ASP A 167 -11.89 1.54 6.04
N ILE A 168 -11.23 0.43 6.29
CA ILE A 168 -9.77 0.33 6.18
C ILE A 168 -9.43 -0.12 4.77
N VAL A 169 -8.62 0.67 4.07
CA VAL A 169 -8.18 0.37 2.71
C VAL A 169 -6.65 0.30 2.67
N ASP A 170 -6.11 -0.88 2.36
CA ASP A 170 -4.68 -1.13 2.21
C ASP A 170 -4.27 -0.91 0.76
N TYR A 171 -3.39 0.06 0.53
CA TYR A 171 -2.87 0.41 -0.79
C TYR A 171 -1.37 0.08 -0.89
N PRO A 172 -0.89 -0.46 -2.03
CA PRO A 172 0.55 -0.56 -2.30
C PRO A 172 1.18 0.84 -2.33
N GLY A 173 2.16 1.12 -1.46
CA GLY A 173 2.80 2.45 -1.42
C GLY A 173 3.63 2.76 -2.65
N GLU A 174 4.01 1.74 -3.43
CA GLU A 174 4.64 1.90 -4.74
C GLU A 174 3.79 2.73 -5.70
N TRP A 175 2.47 2.77 -5.53
CA TRP A 175 1.60 3.57 -6.39
C TRP A 175 1.72 5.07 -6.15
N LEU A 176 2.14 5.47 -4.95
CA LEU A 176 2.46 6.87 -4.68
C LEU A 176 3.73 7.32 -5.42
N LEU A 177 4.57 6.38 -5.86
CA LEU A 177 5.77 6.71 -6.65
C LEU A 177 5.40 7.23 -8.04
N ASP A 178 4.18 6.97 -8.52
CA ASP A 178 3.70 7.41 -9.83
C ASP A 178 3.04 8.79 -9.80
N LEU A 179 2.80 9.38 -8.62
CA LEU A 179 2.19 10.72 -8.51
C LEU A 179 2.94 11.81 -9.32
N PRO A 180 4.29 11.85 -9.36
CA PRO A 180 5.00 12.81 -10.19
C PRO A 180 4.72 12.70 -11.68
N LEU A 181 4.21 11.56 -12.16
CA LEU A 181 3.88 11.36 -13.58
C LEU A 181 2.68 12.17 -14.05
N ILE A 182 1.84 12.66 -13.13
CA ILE A 182 0.66 13.48 -13.46
C ILE A 182 1.09 14.80 -14.13
N ASP A 183 2.19 15.39 -13.65
CA ASP A 183 2.68 16.69 -14.09
C ASP A 183 3.91 16.57 -15.02
N MET A 184 4.21 15.36 -15.52
CA MET A 184 5.43 15.07 -16.29
C MET A 184 5.09 14.52 -17.67
N ASP A 185 5.70 15.11 -18.72
CA ASP A 185 5.60 14.56 -20.06
C ASP A 185 6.43 13.27 -20.23
N PHE A 186 6.06 12.46 -21.21
CA PHE A 186 6.65 11.15 -21.46
C PHE A 186 8.15 11.23 -21.79
N GLN A 187 8.60 12.29 -22.46
CA GLN A 187 9.99 12.47 -22.88
C GLN A 187 10.89 12.76 -21.68
N THR A 188 10.45 13.66 -20.80
CA THR A 188 11.10 14.02 -19.54
C THR A 188 11.18 12.81 -18.62
N TRP A 189 10.07 12.09 -18.47
CA TRP A 189 10.03 10.84 -17.70
C TRP A 189 11.01 9.81 -18.27
N SER A 190 10.99 9.60 -19.59
CA SER A 190 11.87 8.63 -20.23
C SER A 190 13.35 8.96 -20.01
N ALA A 191 13.74 10.22 -20.19
CA ALA A 191 15.11 10.67 -19.94
C ALA A 191 15.58 10.39 -18.51
N GLN A 192 14.71 10.63 -17.50
CA GLN A 192 15.02 10.32 -16.11
C GLN A 192 15.21 8.82 -15.86
N VAL A 193 14.36 7.98 -16.45
CA VAL A 193 14.47 6.52 -16.31
C VAL A 193 15.76 6.00 -16.95
N PHE A 194 16.12 6.48 -18.15
CA PHE A 194 17.38 6.12 -18.80
C PHE A 194 18.60 6.57 -17.98
N SER A 195 18.63 7.82 -17.55
CA SER A 195 19.74 8.36 -16.75
C SER A 195 19.95 7.56 -15.45
N ALA A 196 18.86 7.13 -14.80
CA ALA A 196 18.96 6.25 -13.64
C ALA A 196 19.45 4.84 -14.01
N ALA A 197 18.95 4.27 -15.10
CA ALA A 197 19.31 2.92 -15.54
C ALA A 197 20.78 2.79 -15.97
N GLU A 198 21.41 3.86 -16.43
CA GLU A 198 22.82 3.88 -16.83
C GLU A 198 23.81 3.86 -15.64
N GLN A 199 23.32 3.95 -14.40
CA GLN A 199 24.15 3.99 -13.19
C GLN A 199 24.03 2.67 -12.39
N GLU A 200 25.12 2.21 -11.77
CA GLU A 200 25.05 1.07 -10.85
C GLU A 200 24.31 1.46 -9.55
N PRO A 201 23.50 0.55 -8.97
CA PRO A 201 23.40 -0.88 -9.30
C PRO A 201 22.34 -1.20 -10.39
N ARG A 202 21.76 -0.21 -11.06
CA ARG A 202 20.68 -0.43 -12.06
C ARG A 202 21.23 -0.88 -13.40
N LEU A 203 22.40 -0.40 -13.80
CA LEU A 203 23.04 -0.74 -15.07
C LEU A 203 23.15 -2.25 -15.27
N SER A 204 23.61 -2.96 -14.25
CA SER A 204 23.71 -4.42 -14.29
C SER A 204 22.36 -5.15 -14.43
N LEU A 205 21.27 -4.56 -13.93
CA LEU A 205 19.91 -5.12 -13.99
C LEU A 205 19.15 -4.70 -15.26
N ALA A 206 19.54 -3.58 -15.88
CA ALA A 206 18.87 -2.97 -17.03
C ALA A 206 19.40 -3.47 -18.38
N LYS A 207 20.47 -4.26 -18.41
CA LYS A 207 21.20 -4.66 -19.63
C LYS A 207 20.28 -5.14 -20.77
N ASP A 208 19.42 -6.11 -20.48
CA ASP A 208 18.53 -6.71 -21.49
C ASP A 208 17.55 -5.67 -22.07
N TRP A 209 17.05 -4.76 -21.22
CA TRP A 209 16.15 -3.70 -21.65
C TRP A 209 16.89 -2.61 -22.47
N LEU A 210 18.09 -2.21 -22.03
CA LEU A 210 18.91 -1.22 -22.74
C LEU A 210 19.35 -1.76 -24.12
N GLU A 211 19.71 -3.04 -24.20
CA GLU A 211 20.03 -3.72 -25.46
C GLU A 211 18.81 -3.85 -26.38
N ALA A 212 17.66 -4.30 -25.84
CA ALA A 212 16.43 -4.38 -26.64
C ALA A 212 16.01 -3.00 -27.19
N THR A 213 16.22 -1.94 -26.41
CA THR A 213 15.92 -0.56 -26.80
C THR A 213 16.87 -0.08 -27.90
N SER A 214 18.18 -0.37 -27.80
CA SER A 214 19.16 0.07 -28.80
C SER A 214 19.00 -0.64 -30.16
N GLN A 215 18.46 -1.86 -30.16
CA GLN A 215 18.17 -2.63 -31.37
C GLN A 215 16.83 -2.26 -32.04
N THR A 216 16.02 -1.40 -31.42
CA THR A 216 14.71 -1.01 -31.95
C THR A 216 14.80 0.35 -32.64
N ASP A 217 14.36 0.44 -33.89
CA ASP A 217 14.20 1.72 -34.57
C ASP A 217 12.91 2.41 -34.09
N HIS A 218 13.07 3.47 -33.31
CA HIS A 218 11.95 4.20 -32.73
C HIS A 218 11.27 5.17 -33.70
N ASN A 219 11.82 5.33 -34.92
CA ASN A 219 11.23 6.12 -36.00
C ASN A 219 10.44 5.27 -37.01
N ALA A 220 10.54 3.95 -36.91
CA ALA A 220 9.78 3.03 -37.76
C ALA A 220 8.28 3.08 -37.43
N PRO A 221 7.40 2.67 -38.38
CA PRO A 221 5.99 2.45 -38.08
C PRO A 221 5.79 1.52 -36.87
N PHE A 222 4.74 1.76 -36.10
CA PHE A 222 4.45 1.00 -34.88
C PHE A 222 4.39 -0.51 -35.16
N ASP A 223 5.24 -1.27 -34.44
CA ASP A 223 5.22 -2.73 -34.41
C ASP A 223 4.83 -3.21 -33.00
N GLU A 224 3.67 -3.85 -32.90
CA GLU A 224 3.15 -4.40 -31.65
C GLU A 224 4.08 -5.45 -31.03
N ARG A 225 4.80 -6.23 -31.85
CA ARG A 225 5.75 -7.24 -31.36
C ARG A 225 6.95 -6.59 -30.71
N ALA A 226 7.50 -5.56 -31.35
CA ALA A 226 8.59 -4.76 -30.78
C ALA A 226 8.15 -4.07 -29.48
N ALA A 227 6.98 -3.43 -29.47
CA ALA A 227 6.43 -2.75 -28.29
C ALA A 227 6.23 -3.72 -27.11
N LYS A 228 5.70 -4.92 -27.37
CA LYS A 228 5.52 -5.97 -26.35
C LYS A 228 6.85 -6.48 -25.81
N ARG A 229 7.86 -6.68 -26.67
CA ARG A 229 9.22 -7.09 -26.26
C ARG A 229 9.86 -6.05 -25.34
N LEU A 230 9.82 -4.78 -25.73
CA LEU A 230 10.38 -3.68 -24.93
C LEU A 230 9.67 -3.55 -23.59
N HIS A 231 8.33 -3.59 -23.59
CA HIS A 231 7.54 -3.58 -22.36
C HIS A 231 7.91 -4.73 -21.41
N GLN A 232 8.06 -5.95 -21.94
CA GLN A 232 8.39 -7.13 -21.14
C GLN A 232 9.78 -7.01 -20.51
N THR A 233 10.81 -6.68 -21.31
CA THR A 233 12.19 -6.48 -20.81
C THR A 233 12.26 -5.36 -19.77
N TYR A 234 11.52 -4.27 -19.95
CA TYR A 234 11.43 -3.19 -18.98
C TYR A 234 10.74 -3.65 -17.67
N ALA A 235 9.63 -4.39 -17.77
CA ALA A 235 8.96 -4.95 -16.60
C ALA A 235 9.83 -5.97 -15.85
N ASP A 236 10.64 -6.75 -16.57
CA ASP A 236 11.64 -7.66 -16.01
C ASP A 236 12.71 -6.88 -15.24
N TYR A 237 13.25 -5.80 -15.83
CA TYR A 237 14.19 -4.89 -15.17
C TYR A 237 13.63 -4.31 -13.86
N LEU A 238 12.41 -3.77 -13.87
CA LEU A 238 11.77 -3.24 -12.66
C LEU A 238 11.58 -4.31 -11.58
N ARG A 239 11.20 -5.54 -11.97
CA ARG A 239 11.07 -6.68 -11.04
C ARG A 239 12.41 -7.06 -10.41
N GLN A 240 13.49 -7.06 -11.20
CA GLN A 240 14.84 -7.30 -10.69
C GLN A 240 15.27 -6.20 -9.71
N CYS A 241 15.04 -4.93 -10.04
CA CYS A 241 15.32 -3.81 -9.14
C CYS A 241 14.58 -3.93 -7.79
N ARG A 242 13.31 -4.35 -7.82
CA ARG A 242 12.50 -4.55 -6.61
C ARG A 242 13.05 -5.67 -5.71
N GLN A 243 13.63 -6.71 -6.30
CA GLN A 243 14.17 -7.87 -5.58
C GLN A 243 15.62 -7.67 -5.13
N PHE A 244 16.29 -6.61 -5.57
CA PHE A 244 17.69 -6.36 -5.30
C PHE A 244 17.94 -6.04 -3.82
N LYS A 245 18.42 -7.04 -3.07
CA LYS A 245 18.48 -7.02 -1.59
C LYS A 245 19.48 -6.02 -0.99
N ARG A 246 20.50 -5.60 -1.75
CA ARG A 246 21.63 -4.81 -1.21
C ARG A 246 21.40 -3.30 -1.25
N VAL A 247 20.54 -2.81 -2.14
CA VAL A 247 20.25 -1.38 -2.31
C VAL A 247 18.76 -1.20 -2.56
N LYS A 248 18.09 -0.42 -1.72
CA LYS A 248 16.70 -0.02 -1.99
C LYS A 248 16.72 1.00 -3.13
N LEU A 249 16.22 0.60 -4.29
CA LEU A 249 16.11 1.48 -5.45
C LEU A 249 14.79 2.26 -5.34
N SER A 250 14.90 3.60 -5.25
CA SER A 250 13.78 4.54 -5.37
C SER A 250 13.38 4.72 -6.85
N MET A 251 12.31 5.44 -7.17
CA MET A 251 11.98 5.77 -8.58
C MET A 251 11.86 4.53 -9.49
N LEU A 252 11.13 3.51 -9.02
CA LEU A 252 10.70 2.39 -9.85
C LEU A 252 9.32 2.72 -10.40
N GLN A 253 9.31 3.54 -11.44
CA GLN A 253 8.10 3.93 -12.15
C GLN A 253 7.99 3.11 -13.43
N PRO A 254 6.78 2.87 -13.95
CA PRO A 254 5.52 3.03 -13.26
C PRO A 254 5.34 1.91 -12.22
N GLY A 255 5.00 2.28 -10.98
CA GLY A 255 4.63 1.38 -9.90
C GLY A 255 3.45 0.46 -10.26
N ALA A 256 2.59 0.89 -11.19
CA ALA A 256 1.53 0.07 -11.75
C ALA A 256 2.03 -1.23 -12.43
N LEU A 257 3.28 -1.28 -12.93
CA LEU A 257 3.84 -2.51 -13.52
C LEU A 257 4.12 -3.62 -12.49
N PHE A 258 4.06 -3.31 -11.19
CA PHE A 258 4.20 -4.31 -10.13
C PHE A 258 2.90 -5.05 -9.80
N ASP A 259 1.75 -4.54 -10.23
CA ASP A 259 0.46 -5.18 -9.96
C ASP A 259 0.13 -6.20 -11.06
N ALA A 260 0.42 -7.47 -10.78
CA ALA A 260 0.12 -8.57 -11.67
C ALA A 260 -1.39 -8.87 -11.83
N ARG A 261 -2.25 -8.30 -10.97
CA ARG A 261 -3.70 -8.60 -10.93
C ARG A 261 -4.57 -7.49 -11.51
N ARG A 262 -4.00 -6.33 -11.89
CA ARG A 262 -4.76 -5.29 -12.59
C ARG A 262 -5.15 -5.81 -13.98
N PRO A 263 -6.44 -5.80 -14.34
CA PRO A 263 -6.85 -6.21 -15.68
C PRO A 263 -6.15 -5.32 -16.72
N ARG A 264 -5.64 -5.93 -17.80
CA ARG A 264 -5.05 -5.32 -19.00
C ARG A 264 -6.05 -4.46 -19.80
N ARG A 265 -6.87 -3.65 -19.13
CA ARG A 265 -7.80 -2.68 -19.74
C ARG A 265 -7.16 -1.29 -19.77
N LEU A 266 -5.89 -1.22 -20.16
CA LEU A 266 -5.28 0.04 -20.57
C LEU A 266 -5.43 0.15 -22.09
N PRO A 267 -5.82 1.30 -22.64
CA PRO A 267 -5.90 1.51 -24.09
C PRO A 267 -4.55 1.26 -24.78
N CYS A 268 -3.44 1.39 -24.03
CA CYS A 268 -2.09 1.00 -24.45
C CYS A 268 -1.52 -0.02 -23.43
N PRO A 269 -1.69 -1.34 -23.64
CA PRO A 269 -1.23 -2.36 -22.69
C PRO A 269 0.30 -2.49 -22.64
N HIS A 270 1.00 -1.93 -23.65
CA HIS A 270 2.44 -2.06 -23.83
C HIS A 270 3.05 -0.68 -24.02
N PHE A 271 3.72 -0.19 -22.98
CA PHE A 271 4.57 0.99 -23.06
C PHE A 271 5.87 0.74 -22.29
N CYS A 272 6.90 1.47 -22.67
CA CYS A 272 8.20 1.52 -22.01
C CYS A 272 8.80 2.92 -22.24
N PRO A 273 9.74 3.38 -21.40
CA PRO A 273 10.48 4.59 -21.68
C PRO A 273 11.29 4.41 -22.97
N THR A 274 11.44 5.49 -23.75
CA THR A 274 12.24 5.51 -24.98
C THR A 274 13.47 6.37 -24.82
N ALA A 275 14.60 5.98 -25.44
CA ALA A 275 15.79 6.82 -25.46
C ALA A 275 15.47 8.19 -26.07
N ALA A 276 16.17 9.23 -25.63
CA ALA A 276 15.97 10.58 -26.13
C ALA A 276 16.18 10.60 -27.65
N GLN A 277 15.08 10.79 -28.40
CA GLN A 277 15.14 11.00 -29.83
C GLN A 277 15.38 12.49 -30.07
N THR A 278 16.46 12.83 -30.75
CA THR A 278 16.55 14.12 -31.46
C THR A 278 15.51 14.10 -32.57
N ARG A 279 14.28 14.54 -32.29
CA ARG A 279 13.37 14.91 -33.37
C ARG A 279 14.05 16.04 -34.16
N PRO A 280 14.18 15.95 -35.48
CA PRO A 280 14.38 17.16 -36.27
C PRO A 280 13.24 18.11 -35.90
N SER A 281 13.58 19.35 -35.56
CA SER A 281 12.59 20.40 -35.32
C SER A 281 11.58 20.35 -36.46
N ALA A 282 10.31 20.12 -36.12
CA ALA A 282 9.23 20.24 -37.08
C ALA A 282 9.33 21.65 -37.68
N GLN A 283 9.75 21.75 -38.94
CA GLN A 283 9.66 22.99 -39.67
C GLN A 283 8.21 23.43 -39.61
N ALA A 284 7.99 24.66 -39.12
CA ALA A 284 6.68 25.27 -39.08
C ALA A 284 6.01 25.11 -40.45
N PRO A 285 4.72 24.71 -40.52
CA PRO A 285 4.04 24.60 -41.80
C PRO A 285 4.07 25.97 -42.47
N GLN A 286 4.73 26.05 -43.63
CA GLN A 286 4.61 27.21 -44.50
C GLN A 286 3.13 27.37 -44.82
N SER A 287 2.58 28.53 -44.48
CA SER A 287 1.23 28.93 -44.76
C SER A 287 1.01 28.95 -46.28
N GLY A 288 0.57 27.82 -46.84
CA GLY A 288 0.08 27.70 -48.20
C GLY A 288 -1.38 27.26 -48.13
N GLY A 289 -2.30 28.21 -48.27
CA GLY A 289 -3.73 27.93 -48.34
C GLY A 289 -4.08 27.07 -49.54
N GLY A 290 -4.96 26.10 -49.33
CA GLY A 290 -5.50 25.25 -50.38
C GLY A 290 -6.46 24.23 -49.78
N TYR A 291 -7.74 24.59 -49.77
CA TYR A 291 -8.84 23.67 -49.46
C TYR A 291 -8.81 22.45 -50.39
N GLY A 292 -8.96 21.24 -49.83
CA GLY A 292 -9.11 20.00 -50.57
C GLY A 292 -9.58 18.87 -49.65
N GLU A 293 -10.63 18.16 -50.09
CA GLU A 293 -11.51 17.23 -49.40
C GLU A 293 -10.87 15.95 -48.80
N ALA A 294 -11.63 15.32 -47.89
CA ALA A 294 -11.79 13.89 -47.55
C ALA A 294 -10.66 12.90 -47.92
N ILE A 295 -10.20 12.00 -47.03
CA ILE A 295 -10.90 10.88 -46.35
C ILE A 295 -10.13 10.54 -45.06
#